data_AF-A0A819JTU1-F1
#
_entry.id   AF-A0A819JTU1-F1
#
_cell.length_a   1.000
_cell.length_b   1.000
_cell.length_c   1.000
_cell.angle_alpha   90.00
_cell.angle_beta   90.00
_cell.angle_gamma   90.00
#
_symmetry.space_group_name_H-M   'P 1'
#
loop_
_entity.id
_entity.type
_entity.pdbx_description
1 polymer ?
#
loop_
_entity_poly.entity_id
_entity_poly.type
_entity_poly.pdbx_seq_one_letter_code
_entity_poly.pdbx_strand_id
1 'polypeptide(L)'
;MKLISTDHSAWIITGGTNTGIMKLVGEIVQQNPDRSRPIHLIGIATWGCVSGVEQLAVRGSNVVYPKSHSNASGEAPLEPNHSEFIFIDDGTARKYGGEIEFRAQLTQAISGGFFAPRSACSVNMETPSKAASQSSRPEKPVPVILLVVEGGPFTVKTVHEAVVQNNIPVVFFEGTGRCCNLFAKAVRLYDDNRRNFEDTEGASPSNSMIKNYDELKNKLRERLTKELDEITHLGDGPNINGDRTPRQTPFQDVPTTNERKTPTDDSSVCFELVYACIDKRRNFLNIVSLNSQSPVEPDIDLVILTALLKGKRY
;
A
#
# COMPACT_ATOMS: atom_id res chain seq x y z
N MET A 1 5.07 0.32 22.54
CA MET A 1 5.45 0.26 21.11
C MET A 1 6.31 1.47 20.82
N LYS A 2 7.61 1.30 20.55
CA LYS A 2 8.50 2.41 20.20
C LYS A 2 8.36 2.64 18.70
N LEU A 3 8.10 3.87 18.26
CA LEU A 3 8.02 4.16 16.82
C LEU A 3 9.43 4.14 16.23
N ILE A 4 9.67 3.29 15.24
CA ILE A 4 10.89 3.25 14.41
C ILE A 4 11.30 4.66 13.92
N SER A 5 10.29 5.51 13.64
CA SER A 5 10.53 6.88 13.20
C SER A 5 11.32 7.73 14.22
N THR A 6 11.17 7.47 15.53
CA THR A 6 11.89 8.23 16.59
C THR A 6 13.37 7.88 16.69
N ASP A 7 13.75 6.65 16.36
CA ASP A 7 15.13 6.17 16.43
C ASP A 7 15.89 6.38 15.10
N HIS A 8 15.19 6.46 13.96
CA HIS A 8 15.80 6.50 12.63
C HIS A 8 15.48 7.73 11.77
N SER A 9 14.78 8.74 12.29
CA SER A 9 14.38 9.95 11.53
C SER A 9 13.69 9.60 10.20
N ALA A 10 12.66 8.75 10.27
CA ALA A 10 11.93 8.27 9.10
C ALA A 10 10.64 9.04 8.86
N TRP A 11 10.28 9.24 7.59
CA TRP A 11 8.97 9.77 7.18
C TRP A 11 7.93 8.65 7.16
N ILE A 12 6.72 8.97 7.61
CA ILE A 12 5.56 8.07 7.53
C ILE A 12 4.59 8.67 6.51
N ILE A 13 4.27 7.91 5.48
CA ILE A 13 3.35 8.32 4.41
C ILE A 13 2.07 7.49 4.49
N THR A 14 0.91 8.13 4.64
CA THR A 14 -0.40 7.46 4.75
C THR A 14 -1.43 8.08 3.81
N GLY A 15 -2.68 7.58 3.83
CA GLY A 15 -3.82 8.18 3.11
C GLY A 15 -4.32 9.51 3.69
N GLY A 16 -3.87 9.92 4.87
CA GLY A 16 -4.17 11.24 5.47
C GLY A 16 -5.59 11.45 6.00
N THR A 17 -6.54 10.58 5.70
CA THR A 17 -7.92 10.71 6.19
C THR A 17 -8.06 10.21 7.63
N ASN A 18 -9.02 10.76 8.37
CA ASN A 18 -9.30 10.43 9.77
C ASN A 18 -10.15 9.14 9.90
N THR A 19 -9.80 8.12 9.13
CA THR A 19 -10.49 6.82 9.11
C THR A 19 -9.47 5.69 9.03
N GLY A 20 -9.85 4.51 9.52
CA GLY A 20 -9.01 3.32 9.47
C GLY A 20 -7.64 3.49 10.16
N ILE A 21 -6.60 2.94 9.53
CA ILE A 21 -5.23 2.92 10.06
C ILE A 21 -4.63 4.32 10.17
N MET A 22 -4.97 5.22 9.25
CA MET A 22 -4.43 6.57 9.21
C MET A 22 -4.75 7.36 10.50
N LYS A 23 -5.97 7.19 11.04
CA LYS A 23 -6.37 7.73 12.34
C LYS A 23 -5.50 7.20 13.48
N LEU A 24 -5.32 5.88 13.55
CA LEU A 24 -4.50 5.25 14.59
C LEU A 24 -3.04 5.72 14.53
N VAL A 25 -2.48 5.84 13.32
CA VAL A 25 -1.12 6.35 13.12
C VAL A 25 -1.00 7.79 13.62
N GLY A 26 -1.97 8.65 13.31
CA GLY A 26 -2.01 10.02 13.82
C GLY A 26 -2.05 10.10 15.35
N GLU A 27 -2.93 9.31 15.98
CA GLU A 27 -3.02 9.21 17.45
C GLU A 27 -1.70 8.73 18.08
N ILE A 28 -1.06 7.73 17.48
CA ILE A 28 0.23 7.20 17.95
C ILE A 28 1.35 8.24 17.81
N VAL A 29 1.43 8.95 16.68
CA VAL A 29 2.42 10.00 16.46
C VAL A 29 2.21 11.18 17.42
N GLN A 30 0.95 11.54 17.72
CA GLN A 30 0.61 12.57 18.69
C GLN A 30 1.14 12.23 20.10
N GLN A 31 1.14 10.95 20.47
CA GLN A 31 1.61 10.45 21.76
C GLN A 31 3.15 10.36 21.86
N ASN A 32 3.92 10.71 20.82
CA ASN A 32 5.37 10.71 20.89
C ASN A 32 5.86 11.66 22.01
N PRO A 33 6.53 11.14 23.05
CA PRO A 33 7.00 11.95 24.17
C PRO A 33 8.22 12.82 23.79
N ASP A 34 9.01 12.39 22.79
CA ASP A 34 10.17 13.13 22.34
C ASP A 34 9.77 14.17 21.29
N ARG A 35 9.43 15.37 21.78
CA ARG A 35 9.11 16.52 20.92
C ARG A 35 10.33 17.12 20.21
N SER A 36 11.56 16.75 20.59
CA SER A 36 12.78 17.25 19.94
C SER A 36 13.03 16.58 18.58
N ARG A 37 12.38 15.43 18.34
CA ARG A 37 12.45 14.66 17.09
C ARG A 37 11.04 14.51 16.51
N PRO A 38 10.50 15.56 15.87
CA PRO A 38 9.19 15.48 15.26
C PRO A 38 9.18 14.40 14.17
N ILE A 39 8.11 13.62 14.15
CA ILE A 39 7.86 12.61 13.14
C ILE A 39 7.12 13.30 11.98
N HIS A 40 7.70 13.26 10.78
CA HIS A 40 7.00 13.73 9.58
C HIS A 40 5.97 12.69 9.16
N LEU A 41 4.70 13.03 9.37
CA LEU A 41 3.54 12.21 9.03
C LEU A 41 2.79 12.89 7.88
N ILE A 42 3.05 12.40 6.66
CA ILE A 42 2.57 12.98 5.40
C ILE A 42 1.33 12.23 4.92
N GLY A 43 0.23 12.96 4.71
CA GLY A 43 -1.03 12.41 4.23
C GLY A 43 -1.19 12.65 2.73
N ILE A 44 -1.31 11.59 1.94
CA ILE A 44 -1.58 11.69 0.50
C ILE A 44 -3.01 11.22 0.25
N ALA A 45 -3.90 12.15 -0.07
CA ALA A 45 -5.33 11.88 -0.22
C ALA A 45 -5.83 12.27 -1.61
N THR A 46 -6.73 11.48 -2.18
CA THR A 46 -7.49 11.90 -3.38
C THR A 46 -8.43 13.04 -3.03
N TRP A 47 -8.33 14.16 -3.75
CA TRP A 47 -9.07 15.40 -3.49
C TRP A 47 -10.58 15.19 -3.41
N GLY A 48 -11.14 14.42 -4.36
CA GLY A 48 -12.57 14.10 -4.41
C GLY A 48 -13.10 13.26 -3.24
N CYS A 49 -12.24 12.71 -2.38
CA CYS A 49 -12.60 11.94 -1.20
C CYS A 49 -12.44 12.72 0.12
N VAL A 50 -11.96 13.96 0.07
CA VAL A 50 -11.75 14.78 1.28
C VAL A 50 -13.05 15.51 1.62
N SER A 51 -13.51 15.40 2.86
CA SER A 51 -14.64 16.20 3.33
C SER A 51 -14.24 17.66 3.54
N GLY A 52 -15.09 18.59 3.15
CA GLY A 52 -14.88 20.03 3.39
C GLY A 52 -13.87 20.70 2.45
N VAL A 53 -13.64 20.15 1.26
CA VAL A 53 -12.72 20.70 0.23
C VAL A 53 -12.97 22.18 -0.10
N GLU A 54 -14.21 22.66 -0.01
CA GLU A 54 -14.57 24.07 -0.23
C GLU A 54 -13.78 25.04 0.67
N GLN A 55 -13.44 24.61 1.88
CA GLN A 55 -12.67 25.41 2.85
C GLN A 55 -11.18 25.39 2.55
N LEU A 56 -10.72 24.35 1.86
CA LEU A 56 -9.32 24.14 1.47
C LEU A 56 -9.00 24.74 0.09
N ALA A 57 -10.03 25.07 -0.70
CA ALA A 57 -9.91 25.67 -2.04
C ALA A 57 -9.49 27.16 -2.00
N VAL A 58 -8.56 27.52 -1.11
CA VAL A 58 -8.01 28.87 -0.95
C VAL A 58 -6.50 28.83 -1.14
N ARG A 59 -5.97 29.68 -2.02
CA ARG A 59 -4.53 29.70 -2.34
C ARG A 59 -3.76 30.64 -1.42
N GLY A 60 -2.66 30.16 -0.86
CA GLY A 60 -1.66 30.99 -0.17
C GLY A 60 -2.14 31.65 1.13
N SER A 61 -3.24 31.14 1.71
CA SER A 61 -3.82 31.67 2.95
C SER A 61 -4.00 30.55 3.97
N ASN A 62 -3.97 30.91 5.24
CA ASN A 62 -4.32 29.99 6.31
C ASN A 62 -5.83 29.73 6.29
N VAL A 63 -6.22 28.46 6.40
CA VAL A 63 -7.61 28.02 6.42
C VAL A 63 -7.91 27.35 7.74
N VAL A 64 -9.13 27.53 8.25
CA VAL A 64 -9.61 26.80 9.42
C VAL A 64 -10.34 25.56 8.93
N TYR A 65 -9.76 24.39 9.19
CA TYR A 65 -10.37 23.10 8.90
C TYR A 65 -11.01 22.53 10.18
N PRO A 66 -12.36 22.47 10.29
CA PRO A 66 -13.05 21.94 11.45
C PRO A 66 -12.71 20.46 11.69
N LYS A 67 -12.60 20.04 12.96
CA LYS A 67 -12.40 18.60 13.27
C LYS A 67 -13.63 17.73 12.98
N SER A 68 -14.81 18.35 12.87
CA SER A 68 -16.08 17.69 12.65
C SER A 68 -16.63 18.12 11.29
N HIS A 69 -16.81 17.15 10.41
CA HIS A 69 -17.46 17.33 9.11
C HIS A 69 -18.68 16.40 9.03
N SER A 70 -19.72 16.84 8.34
CA SER A 70 -20.75 15.92 7.87
C SER A 70 -20.14 15.04 6.79
N ASN A 71 -19.85 13.78 7.12
CA ASN A 71 -19.27 12.87 6.16
C ASN A 71 -20.36 12.42 5.17
N ALA A 72 -20.29 12.92 3.94
CA ALA A 72 -21.07 12.32 2.87
C ALA A 72 -20.53 10.93 2.53
N SER A 73 -21.38 10.05 2.00
CA SER A 73 -20.94 8.73 1.54
C SER A 73 -19.79 8.88 0.53
N GLY A 74 -18.66 8.21 0.79
CA GLY A 74 -17.47 8.27 -0.07
C GLY A 74 -16.51 9.41 0.23
N GLU A 75 -16.76 10.25 1.25
CA GLU A 75 -15.84 11.27 1.73
C GLU A 75 -15.35 10.94 3.16
N ALA A 76 -14.16 11.41 3.50
CA ALA A 76 -13.59 11.31 4.82
C ALA A 76 -12.90 12.62 5.23
N PRO A 77 -12.99 13.02 6.51
CA PRO A 77 -12.29 14.20 6.99
C PRO A 77 -10.79 13.94 7.08
N LEU A 78 -9.97 15.00 7.10
CA LEU A 78 -8.52 14.89 7.29
C LEU A 78 -8.16 14.56 8.74
N GLU A 79 -7.10 13.79 8.92
CA GLU A 79 -6.59 13.42 10.24
C GLU A 79 -5.76 14.58 10.82
N PRO A 80 -6.09 15.10 12.02
CA PRO A 80 -5.53 16.35 12.51
C PRO A 80 -4.06 16.29 12.99
N ASN A 81 -3.46 15.11 13.11
CA ASN A 81 -2.09 14.92 13.60
C ASN A 81 -1.06 14.70 12.49
N HIS A 82 -1.48 14.69 11.22
CA HIS A 82 -0.55 14.75 10.09
C HIS A 82 0.11 16.13 10.02
N SER A 83 1.41 16.15 9.75
CA SER A 83 2.20 17.37 9.64
C SER A 83 2.07 18.03 8.28
N GLU A 84 1.91 17.23 7.22
CA GLU A 84 1.78 17.70 5.85
C GLU A 84 0.72 16.91 5.07
N PHE A 85 0.12 17.57 4.08
CA PHE A 85 -0.86 16.96 3.18
C PHE A 85 -0.50 17.21 1.72
N ILE A 86 -0.69 16.18 0.88
CA ILE A 86 -0.64 16.25 -0.57
C ILE A 86 -2.00 15.78 -1.09
N PHE A 87 -2.67 16.64 -1.85
CA PHE A 87 -3.95 16.33 -2.46
C PHE A 87 -3.77 15.97 -3.94
N ILE A 88 -4.30 14.83 -4.34
CA ILE A 88 -4.26 14.35 -5.72
C ILE A 88 -5.63 14.55 -6.33
N ASP A 89 -5.72 15.48 -7.27
CA ASP A 89 -6.94 15.71 -8.05
C ASP A 89 -6.88 14.91 -9.34
N ASP A 90 -7.76 13.92 -9.47
CA ASP A 90 -7.95 13.10 -10.67
C ASP A 90 -9.24 13.46 -11.43
N GLY A 91 -9.90 14.56 -11.04
CA GLY A 91 -11.17 15.02 -11.60
C GLY A 91 -12.38 14.19 -11.17
N THR A 92 -12.21 13.17 -10.33
CA THR A 92 -13.31 12.35 -9.82
C THR A 92 -13.82 12.87 -8.48
N ALA A 93 -15.09 12.58 -8.18
CA ALA A 93 -15.68 12.82 -6.87
C ALA A 93 -16.00 11.48 -6.20
N ARG A 94 -15.63 11.35 -4.93
CA ARG A 94 -15.96 10.21 -4.05
C ARG A 94 -15.45 8.86 -4.55
N LYS A 95 -14.37 8.86 -5.33
CA LYS A 95 -13.70 7.64 -5.78
C LYS A 95 -12.31 7.57 -5.18
N TYR A 96 -12.08 6.55 -4.37
CA TYR A 96 -10.78 6.26 -3.80
C TYR A 96 -9.84 5.70 -4.87
N GLY A 97 -8.53 5.87 -4.65
CA GLY A 97 -7.50 5.24 -5.46
C GLY A 97 -6.85 6.12 -6.53
N GLY A 98 -7.26 7.39 -6.66
CA GLY A 98 -6.60 8.36 -7.53
C GLY A 98 -5.15 8.66 -7.10
N GLU A 99 -4.84 8.49 -5.82
CA GLU A 99 -3.50 8.72 -5.28
C GLU A 99 -2.51 7.58 -5.51
N ILE A 100 -2.98 6.39 -5.91
CA ILE A 100 -2.16 5.16 -5.95
C ILE A 100 -0.94 5.32 -6.88
N GLU A 101 -1.17 5.79 -8.11
CA GLU A 101 -0.12 5.99 -9.09
C GLU A 101 0.87 7.07 -8.66
N PHE A 102 0.37 8.17 -8.09
CA PHE A 102 1.24 9.23 -7.55
C PHE A 102 2.13 8.69 -6.43
N ARG A 103 1.59 7.87 -5.52
CA ARG A 103 2.38 7.25 -4.44
C ARG A 103 3.47 6.35 -5.01
N ALA A 104 3.20 5.60 -6.07
CA ALA A 104 4.21 4.81 -6.75
C ALA A 104 5.32 5.69 -7.33
N GLN A 105 4.99 6.77 -8.05
CA GLN A 105 5.99 7.68 -8.63
C GLN A 105 6.81 8.41 -7.55
N LEU A 106 6.16 8.86 -6.47
CA LEU A 106 6.82 9.53 -5.35
C LEU A 106 7.81 8.60 -4.65
N THR A 107 7.39 7.36 -4.34
CA THR A 107 8.27 6.39 -3.70
C THR A 107 9.43 5.97 -4.60
N GLN A 108 9.21 5.86 -5.91
CA GLN A 108 10.28 5.65 -6.89
C GLN A 108 11.29 6.81 -6.88
N ALA A 109 10.82 8.06 -6.91
CA ALA A 109 11.67 9.24 -6.89
C ALA A 109 12.49 9.34 -5.59
N ILE A 110 11.87 9.12 -4.43
CA ILE A 110 12.55 9.13 -3.12
C ILE A 110 13.59 8.01 -3.04
N SER A 111 13.26 6.83 -3.56
CA SER A 111 14.20 5.70 -3.52
C SER A 111 15.48 5.98 -4.30
N GLY A 112 15.52 6.95 -5.23
CA GLY A 112 16.72 7.27 -6.01
C GLY A 112 17.30 6.08 -6.77
N GLY A 113 16.47 5.06 -7.06
CA GLY A 113 16.91 3.80 -7.63
C GLY A 113 17.51 2.78 -6.63
N PHE A 114 17.27 2.92 -5.31
CA PHE A 114 17.69 1.95 -4.27
C PHE A 114 17.38 0.50 -4.69
N PHE A 115 16.21 0.33 -5.30
CA PHE A 115 15.70 -0.94 -5.76
C PHE A 115 15.48 -0.96 -7.28
N ALA A 116 15.95 0.03 -8.05
CA ALA A 116 15.79 0.00 -9.50
C ALA A 116 16.64 -1.16 -10.09
N PRO A 117 16.12 -1.93 -11.07
CA PRO A 117 16.92 -2.94 -11.73
C PRO A 117 18.14 -2.27 -12.38
N ARG A 118 19.33 -2.80 -12.12
CA ARG A 118 20.64 -2.25 -12.54
C ARG A 118 20.77 -2.00 -14.06
N SER A 119 19.80 -2.39 -14.87
CA SER A 119 19.77 -2.24 -16.32
C SER A 119 18.98 -1.04 -16.85
N ALA A 120 18.29 -0.24 -16.01
CA ALA A 120 17.40 0.82 -16.51
C ALA A 120 17.76 2.27 -16.14
N CYS A 121 18.90 2.52 -15.48
CA CYS A 121 19.35 3.89 -15.21
C CYS A 121 20.81 4.10 -15.62
N SER A 122 21.03 4.07 -16.93
CA SER A 122 22.01 4.94 -17.59
C SER A 122 21.23 5.93 -18.46
N VAL A 123 20.38 6.74 -17.85
CA VAL A 123 19.96 7.99 -18.50
C VAL A 123 21.01 9.02 -18.14
N ASN A 124 21.81 9.34 -19.15
CA ASN A 124 22.74 10.45 -19.14
C ASN A 124 21.99 11.72 -18.72
N MET A 125 22.17 12.16 -17.47
CA MET A 125 21.88 13.53 -17.11
C MET A 125 23.08 14.37 -17.55
N GLU A 126 23.11 14.69 -18.85
CA GLU A 126 24.03 15.71 -19.36
C GLU A 126 23.63 17.06 -18.75
N THR A 127 24.38 17.49 -17.74
CA THR A 127 24.55 18.92 -17.46
C THR A 127 26.05 19.24 -17.49
N PRO A 128 26.50 20.20 -18.32
CA PRO A 128 27.89 20.58 -18.37
C PRO A 128 28.15 21.64 -17.30
N SER A 129 28.75 21.28 -16.18
CA SER A 129 29.65 22.21 -15.50
C SER A 129 30.65 21.46 -14.63
N LYS A 130 31.89 21.45 -15.13
CA LYS A 130 33.08 21.09 -14.37
C LYS A 130 33.28 22.12 -13.25
N ALA A 131 33.18 21.67 -12.00
CA ALA A 131 33.95 22.24 -10.90
C ALA A 131 34.32 21.10 -9.96
N ALA A 132 35.58 20.68 -10.04
CA ALA A 132 36.15 19.68 -9.16
C ALA A 132 36.30 20.26 -7.75
N SER A 133 35.53 19.77 -6.79
CA SER A 133 35.90 19.81 -5.37
C SER A 133 35.04 18.86 -4.53
N GLN A 134 35.73 17.93 -3.87
CA GLN A 134 35.32 17.23 -2.63
C GLN A 134 34.36 16.05 -2.76
N SER A 135 34.93 14.84 -2.66
CA SER A 135 34.31 13.59 -2.21
C SER A 135 32.82 13.39 -2.55
N SER A 136 32.48 13.18 -3.83
CA SER A 136 31.14 12.74 -4.22
C SER A 136 30.96 11.26 -3.83
N ARG A 137 30.77 11.00 -2.53
CA ARG A 137 30.22 9.72 -2.09
C ARG A 137 28.87 9.59 -2.82
N PRO A 138 28.61 8.50 -3.57
CA PRO A 138 27.31 8.33 -4.20
C PRO A 138 26.26 8.47 -3.10
N GLU A 139 25.32 9.41 -3.29
CA GLU A 139 24.23 9.63 -2.35
C GLU A 139 23.56 8.28 -2.13
N LYS A 140 23.59 7.80 -0.88
CA LYS A 140 23.03 6.49 -0.58
C LYS A 140 21.52 6.62 -0.79
N PRO A 141 20.93 5.76 -1.62
CA PRO A 141 19.52 5.88 -1.91
C PRO A 141 18.69 5.64 -0.63
N VAL A 142 17.52 6.27 -0.52
CA VAL A 142 16.69 6.21 0.69
C VAL A 142 15.93 4.88 0.70
N PRO A 143 16.06 4.04 1.75
CA PRO A 143 15.30 2.80 1.83
C PRO A 143 13.82 3.10 2.06
N VAL A 144 12.98 2.56 1.19
CA VAL A 144 11.51 2.63 1.27
C VAL A 144 10.95 1.25 1.55
N ILE A 145 9.94 1.16 2.41
CA ILE A 145 9.22 -0.07 2.73
C ILE A 145 7.73 0.22 2.85
N LEU A 146 6.89 -0.72 2.42
CA LEU A 146 5.45 -0.63 2.56
C LEU A 146 4.96 -1.56 3.66
N LEU A 147 4.22 -1.02 4.62
CA LEU A 147 3.56 -1.78 5.68
C LEU A 147 2.08 -1.90 5.36
N VAL A 148 1.56 -3.12 5.37
CA VAL A 148 0.16 -3.42 5.06
C VAL A 148 -0.45 -4.10 6.28
N VAL A 149 -1.32 -3.36 6.97
CA VAL A 149 -2.05 -3.87 8.14
C VAL A 149 -3.33 -4.55 7.69
N GLU A 150 -4.13 -3.94 6.85
CA GLU A 150 -5.33 -4.55 6.25
C GLU A 150 -5.52 -3.90 4.87
N GLY A 151 -6.55 -4.27 4.12
CA GLY A 151 -6.87 -3.53 2.89
C GLY A 151 -7.90 -4.20 2.01
N GLY A 152 -8.46 -3.41 1.10
CA GLY A 152 -9.33 -3.86 0.01
C GLY A 152 -8.59 -3.96 -1.33
N PRO A 153 -9.34 -3.98 -2.46
CA PRO A 153 -8.78 -4.10 -3.81
C PRO A 153 -7.78 -2.99 -4.16
N PHE A 154 -8.00 -1.74 -3.72
CA PHE A 154 -7.02 -0.66 -3.94
C PHE A 154 -5.70 -0.88 -3.20
N THR A 155 -5.73 -1.59 -2.06
CA THR A 155 -4.50 -1.98 -1.36
C THR A 155 -3.73 -3.03 -2.15
N VAL A 156 -4.42 -4.00 -2.77
CA VAL A 156 -3.78 -4.98 -3.67
C VAL A 156 -3.11 -4.28 -4.85
N LYS A 157 -3.77 -3.28 -5.46
CA LYS A 157 -3.17 -2.47 -6.53
C LYS A 157 -1.93 -1.72 -6.05
N THR A 158 -2.01 -1.08 -4.88
CA THR A 158 -0.87 -0.37 -4.25
C THR A 158 0.31 -1.30 -4.01
N VAL A 159 0.06 -2.51 -3.49
CA VAL A 159 1.08 -3.54 -3.28
C VAL A 159 1.71 -3.95 -4.60
N HIS A 160 0.90 -4.16 -5.64
CA HIS A 160 1.40 -4.53 -6.95
C HIS A 160 2.34 -3.47 -7.54
N GLU A 161 1.96 -2.19 -7.50
CA GLU A 161 2.83 -1.09 -7.95
C GLU A 161 4.12 -1.02 -7.13
N ALA A 162 4.02 -1.12 -5.80
CA ALA A 162 5.17 -1.13 -4.92
C ALA A 162 6.15 -2.27 -5.24
N VAL A 163 5.66 -3.50 -5.34
CA VAL A 163 6.49 -4.71 -5.49
C VAL A 163 7.00 -4.88 -6.92
N VAL A 164 6.11 -4.80 -7.90
CA VAL A 164 6.40 -5.19 -9.28
C VAL A 164 7.06 -4.05 -10.06
N GLN A 165 6.63 -2.81 -9.84
CA GLN A 165 7.14 -1.66 -10.59
C GLN A 165 8.31 -0.99 -9.87
N ASN A 166 8.21 -0.81 -8.55
CA ASN A 166 9.17 -0.02 -7.79
C ASN A 166 10.15 -0.84 -6.95
N ASN A 167 10.00 -2.17 -6.91
CA ASN A 167 10.82 -3.08 -6.12
C ASN A 167 10.89 -2.66 -4.64
N ILE A 168 9.77 -2.26 -4.07
CA ILE A 168 9.66 -1.90 -2.67
C ILE A 168 9.26 -3.16 -1.89
N PRO A 169 10.02 -3.56 -0.87
CA PRO A 169 9.62 -4.68 -0.02
C PRO A 169 8.35 -4.33 0.76
N VAL A 170 7.50 -5.33 0.96
CA VAL A 170 6.21 -5.19 1.64
C VAL A 170 6.17 -6.12 2.84
N VAL A 171 5.63 -5.61 3.96
CA VAL A 171 5.35 -6.39 5.17
C VAL A 171 3.85 -6.46 5.37
N PHE A 172 3.31 -7.67 5.37
CA PHE A 172 1.91 -7.97 5.67
C PHE A 172 1.77 -8.45 7.10
N PHE A 173 0.80 -7.92 7.81
CA PHE A 173 0.43 -8.41 9.13
C PHE A 173 -0.73 -9.41 8.99
N GLU A 174 -0.43 -10.70 8.96
CA GLU A 174 -1.46 -11.73 8.91
C GLU A 174 -2.25 -11.79 10.22
N GLY A 175 -3.56 -11.99 10.10
CA GLY A 175 -4.50 -12.04 11.22
C GLY A 175 -5.39 -10.80 11.33
N THR A 176 -5.05 -9.75 10.59
CA THR A 176 -5.78 -8.48 10.54
C THR A 176 -6.94 -8.46 9.55
N GLY A 177 -6.94 -9.35 8.56
CA GLY A 177 -8.04 -9.51 7.60
C GLY A 177 -7.70 -9.18 6.13
N ARG A 178 -8.69 -9.44 5.27
CA ARG A 178 -8.77 -9.08 3.84
C ARG A 178 -7.43 -9.24 3.09
N CYS A 179 -6.85 -8.15 2.58
CA CYS A 179 -5.62 -8.14 1.77
C CYS A 179 -4.46 -8.92 2.42
N CYS A 180 -4.22 -8.74 3.73
CA CYS A 180 -3.10 -9.39 4.40
C CYS A 180 -3.28 -10.91 4.47
N ASN A 181 -4.48 -11.38 4.78
CA ASN A 181 -4.77 -12.81 4.83
C ASN A 181 -4.74 -13.43 3.42
N LEU A 182 -5.22 -12.71 2.41
CA LEU A 182 -5.15 -13.10 1.01
C LEU A 182 -3.69 -13.33 0.58
N PHE A 183 -2.81 -12.35 0.79
CA PHE A 183 -1.39 -12.47 0.46
C PHE A 183 -0.69 -13.56 1.29
N ALA A 184 -0.99 -13.66 2.59
CA ALA A 184 -0.41 -14.69 3.45
C ALA A 184 -0.75 -16.10 2.98
N LYS A 185 -2.03 -16.35 2.66
CA LYS A 185 -2.50 -17.62 2.13
C LYS A 185 -1.91 -17.90 0.75
N ALA A 186 -1.92 -16.92 -0.14
CA ALA A 186 -1.41 -17.06 -1.49
C ALA A 186 0.09 -17.40 -1.52
N VAL A 187 0.89 -16.73 -0.69
CA VAL A 187 2.31 -17.02 -0.53
C VAL A 187 2.57 -18.43 0.01
N ARG A 188 1.83 -18.87 1.03
CA ARG A 188 1.97 -20.24 1.57
C ARG A 188 1.65 -21.29 0.50
N LEU A 189 0.52 -21.11 -0.19
CA LEU A 189 0.13 -22.03 -1.25
C LEU A 189 1.15 -22.05 -2.39
N TYR A 190 1.70 -20.89 -2.79
CA TYR A 190 2.71 -20.83 -3.83
C TYR A 190 3.99 -21.56 -3.41
N ASP A 191 4.47 -21.34 -2.18
CA ASP A 191 5.67 -22.00 -1.66
C ASP A 191 5.50 -23.52 -1.53
N ASP A 192 4.36 -23.97 -1.01
CA ASP A 192 4.07 -25.39 -0.83
C ASP A 192 4.06 -26.13 -2.17
N ASN A 193 3.45 -25.52 -3.19
CA ASN A 193 3.45 -26.09 -4.53
C ASN A 193 4.83 -26.00 -5.20
N ARG A 194 5.56 -24.90 -5.03
CA ARG A 194 6.91 -24.74 -5.59
C ARG A 194 7.88 -25.81 -5.06
N ARG A 195 7.82 -26.13 -3.76
CA ARG A 195 8.65 -27.20 -3.16
C ARG A 195 8.36 -28.56 -3.78
N ASN A 196 7.08 -28.89 -3.98
CA ASN A 196 6.70 -30.15 -4.63
C ASN A 196 7.23 -30.27 -6.08
N PHE A 197 7.50 -29.14 -6.75
CA PHE A 197 8.11 -29.11 -8.08
C PHE A 197 9.64 -29.20 -8.07
N GLU A 198 10.31 -28.59 -7.09
CA GLU A 198 11.77 -28.68 -6.95
C GLU A 198 12.22 -30.09 -6.54
N ASP A 199 11.39 -30.84 -5.81
CA ASP A 199 11.65 -32.25 -5.47
C ASP A 199 11.49 -33.20 -6.67
N THR A 200 10.91 -32.74 -7.79
CA THR A 200 10.58 -33.59 -8.94
C THR A 200 11.47 -33.43 -10.17
N GLU A 201 12.19 -32.30 -10.39
CA GLU A 201 13.02 -32.16 -11.60
C GLU A 201 14.30 -31.31 -11.46
N GLY A 202 15.43 -31.93 -11.82
CA GLY A 202 16.64 -31.27 -12.31
C GLY A 202 16.73 -31.24 -13.84
N ALA A 203 15.66 -30.82 -14.54
CA ALA A 203 15.58 -30.88 -16.00
C ALA A 203 15.20 -29.54 -16.68
N SER A 204 15.69 -29.34 -17.90
CA SER A 204 15.55 -28.15 -18.75
C SER A 204 14.10 -27.81 -19.13
N PRO A 205 13.78 -26.53 -19.44
CA PRO A 205 12.40 -26.09 -19.67
C PRO A 205 11.86 -26.71 -20.97
N SER A 206 10.83 -27.55 -20.86
CA SER A 206 10.11 -28.14 -21.99
C SER A 206 8.62 -27.79 -21.95
N ASN A 207 7.85 -28.21 -22.95
CA ASN A 207 6.41 -27.94 -23.08
C ASN A 207 5.57 -28.46 -21.89
N SER A 208 6.12 -29.34 -21.05
CA SER A 208 5.53 -29.77 -19.78
C SER A 208 5.54 -28.64 -18.74
N MET A 209 6.56 -27.78 -18.74
CA MET A 209 6.76 -26.73 -17.74
C MET A 209 5.72 -25.60 -17.86
N ILE A 210 5.32 -25.25 -19.09
CA ILE A 210 4.27 -24.24 -19.34
C ILE A 210 2.90 -24.74 -18.84
N LYS A 211 2.55 -26.00 -19.15
CA LYS A 211 1.32 -26.63 -18.64
C LYS A 211 1.31 -26.66 -17.11
N ASN A 212 2.46 -26.86 -16.50
CA ASN A 212 2.62 -26.92 -15.05
C ASN A 212 2.41 -25.56 -14.38
N TYR A 213 2.85 -24.47 -15.04
CA TYR A 213 2.64 -23.10 -14.57
C TYR A 213 1.17 -22.69 -14.64
N ASP A 214 0.50 -22.98 -15.75
CA ASP A 214 -0.94 -22.73 -15.90
C ASP A 214 -1.77 -23.54 -14.89
N GLU A 215 -1.39 -24.80 -14.66
CA GLU A 215 -2.03 -25.64 -13.65
C GLU A 215 -1.84 -25.10 -12.22
N LEU A 216 -0.63 -24.64 -11.89
CA LEU A 216 -0.34 -24.00 -10.61
C LEU A 216 -1.17 -22.73 -10.41
N LYS A 217 -1.21 -21.87 -11.43
CA LYS A 217 -1.98 -20.62 -11.40
C LYS A 217 -3.47 -20.89 -11.20
N ASN A 218 -4.03 -21.87 -11.91
CA ASN A 218 -5.44 -22.24 -11.78
C ASN A 218 -5.75 -22.83 -10.39
N LYS A 219 -4.91 -23.73 -9.87
CA LYS A 219 -5.07 -24.26 -8.50
C LYS A 219 -5.02 -23.17 -7.44
N LEU A 220 -4.11 -22.20 -7.58
CA LEU A 220 -4.04 -21.06 -6.68
C LEU A 220 -5.32 -20.22 -6.75
N ARG A 221 -5.80 -19.94 -7.97
CA ARG A 221 -7.03 -19.19 -8.19
C ARG A 221 -8.21 -19.83 -7.47
N GLU A 222 -8.43 -21.12 -7.69
CA GLU A 222 -9.52 -21.88 -7.08
C GLU A 222 -9.46 -21.86 -5.55
N ARG A 223 -8.26 -21.97 -4.96
CA ARG A 223 -8.08 -21.98 -3.51
C ARG A 223 -8.19 -20.59 -2.86
N LEU A 224 -8.06 -19.53 -3.65
CA LEU A 224 -8.13 -18.13 -3.20
C LEU A 224 -9.47 -17.45 -3.53
N THR A 225 -10.36 -18.09 -4.28
CA THR A 225 -11.66 -17.52 -4.68
C THR A 225 -12.43 -16.91 -3.52
N LYS A 226 -12.48 -17.62 -2.37
CA LYS A 226 -13.19 -17.14 -1.18
C LYS A 226 -12.61 -15.80 -0.67
N GLU A 227 -11.30 -15.71 -0.49
CA GLU A 227 -10.64 -14.49 -0.02
C GLU A 227 -10.71 -13.35 -1.06
N LEU A 228 -10.71 -13.69 -2.36
CA LEU A 228 -10.87 -12.74 -3.45
C LEU A 228 -12.28 -12.15 -3.51
N ASP A 229 -13.31 -12.95 -3.23
CA ASP A 229 -14.68 -12.45 -3.19
C ASP A 229 -14.92 -11.62 -1.92
N GLU A 230 -14.35 -12.04 -0.78
CA GLU A 230 -14.42 -11.26 0.47
C GLU A 230 -13.79 -9.87 0.31
N ILE A 231 -12.67 -9.74 -0.42
CA ILE A 231 -12.00 -8.45 -0.62
C ILE A 231 -12.76 -7.55 -1.61
N THR A 232 -13.37 -8.09 -2.67
CA THR A 232 -14.07 -7.30 -3.70
C THR A 232 -15.48 -6.89 -3.26
N HIS A 233 -16.19 -7.70 -2.47
CA HIS A 233 -17.57 -7.43 -2.07
C HIS A 233 -17.73 -6.35 -1.00
N LEU A 234 -16.69 -6.05 -0.21
CA LEU A 234 -16.79 -5.08 0.88
C LEU A 234 -16.56 -3.62 0.47
N GLY A 235 -16.09 -3.38 -0.76
CA GLY A 235 -15.82 -2.04 -1.28
C GLY A 235 -14.77 -1.25 -0.48
N ASP A 236 -14.07 -0.34 -1.16
CA ASP A 236 -13.14 0.58 -0.51
C ASP A 236 -13.90 1.85 -0.08
N GLY A 237 -14.71 1.72 0.97
CA GLY A 237 -15.37 2.84 1.64
C GLY A 237 -14.98 2.89 3.11
N PRO A 238 -14.97 4.07 3.76
CA PRO A 238 -14.79 4.13 5.21
C PRO A 238 -15.87 3.26 5.86
N ASN A 239 -15.47 2.33 6.74
CA ASN A 239 -16.41 1.48 7.46
C ASN A 239 -17.12 2.34 8.52
N ILE A 240 -18.18 3.04 8.12
CA ILE A 240 -18.95 3.97 8.97
C ILE A 240 -19.93 3.23 9.91
N ASN A 241 -19.83 1.91 10.04
CA ASN A 241 -20.78 1.09 10.82
C ASN A 241 -20.63 1.22 12.36
N GLY A 242 -19.96 2.27 12.84
CA GLY A 242 -19.83 2.57 14.27
C GLY A 242 -20.93 3.43 14.87
N ASP A 243 -21.79 4.08 14.07
CA ASP A 243 -22.81 4.99 14.62
C ASP A 243 -24.15 4.89 13.86
N ARG A 244 -25.07 4.07 14.38
CA ARG A 244 -26.45 3.99 13.88
C ARG A 244 -27.29 5.08 14.57
N THR A 245 -27.49 6.20 13.89
CA THR A 245 -28.71 6.99 14.08
C THR A 245 -29.40 7.20 12.72
N PRO A 246 -30.71 6.93 12.59
CA PRO A 246 -31.40 7.07 11.32
C PRO A 246 -31.82 8.54 11.15
N ARG A 247 -31.34 9.21 10.10
CA ARG A 247 -31.97 10.44 9.60
C ARG A 247 -32.24 10.34 8.11
N GLN A 248 -33.53 10.35 7.79
CA GLN A 248 -34.06 10.61 6.46
C GLN A 248 -33.85 12.08 6.11
N THR A 249 -33.36 12.37 4.91
CA THR A 249 -33.67 13.62 4.22
C THR A 249 -33.94 13.35 2.74
N PRO A 250 -34.94 14.01 2.14
CA PRO A 250 -35.29 13.84 0.73
C PRO A 250 -34.42 14.77 -0.13
N PHE A 251 -33.96 14.33 -1.30
CA PHE A 251 -34.13 15.00 -2.60
C PHE A 251 -33.17 14.47 -3.69
N GLN A 252 -33.81 14.11 -4.81
CA GLN A 252 -33.44 14.15 -6.23
C GLN A 252 -32.27 13.32 -6.77
N ASP A 253 -32.69 12.32 -7.56
CA ASP A 253 -31.92 11.44 -8.42
C ASP A 253 -31.13 12.22 -9.48
N VAL A 254 -29.81 12.04 -9.47
CA VAL A 254 -28.94 12.23 -10.64
C VAL A 254 -28.80 10.85 -11.29
N PRO A 255 -29.05 10.69 -12.61
CA PRO A 255 -28.94 9.40 -13.25
C PRO A 255 -27.46 9.01 -13.33
N THR A 256 -27.02 8.18 -12.38
CA THR A 256 -25.77 7.43 -12.52
C THR A 256 -26.08 6.25 -13.43
N THR A 257 -25.43 6.21 -14.59
CA THR A 257 -25.37 5.05 -15.46
C THR A 257 -24.71 3.91 -14.68
N ASN A 258 -25.53 3.17 -13.96
CA ASN A 258 -25.12 2.04 -13.14
C ASN A 258 -24.97 0.83 -14.07
N GLU A 259 -23.89 0.81 -14.85
CA GLU A 259 -23.39 -0.43 -15.41
C GLU A 259 -22.99 -1.33 -14.23
N ARG A 260 -23.85 -2.30 -13.91
CA ARG A 260 -23.50 -3.41 -13.01
C ARG A 260 -22.30 -4.14 -13.62
N LYS A 261 -21.09 -3.76 -13.23
CA LYS A 261 -19.90 -4.61 -13.43
C LYS A 261 -20.16 -5.93 -12.70
N THR A 262 -20.02 -7.03 -13.43
CA THR A 262 -20.22 -8.37 -12.89
C THR A 262 -19.11 -8.65 -11.86
N PRO A 263 -19.44 -9.18 -10.66
CA PRO A 263 -18.47 -9.44 -9.58
C PRO A 263 -17.26 -10.30 -9.99
N THR A 264 -17.39 -11.08 -11.06
CA THR A 264 -16.37 -11.98 -11.58
C THR A 264 -15.15 -11.28 -12.17
N ASP A 265 -15.30 -10.06 -12.69
CA ASP A 265 -14.22 -9.35 -13.38
C ASP A 265 -13.23 -8.72 -12.39
N ASP A 266 -13.73 -8.08 -11.33
CA ASP A 266 -12.90 -7.44 -10.32
C ASP A 266 -12.10 -8.47 -9.49
N SER A 267 -12.69 -9.61 -9.13
CA SER A 267 -11.98 -10.71 -8.47
C SER A 267 -10.89 -11.30 -9.37
N SER A 268 -11.12 -11.34 -10.69
CA SER A 268 -10.12 -11.79 -11.68
C SER A 268 -8.93 -10.85 -11.75
N VAL A 269 -9.18 -9.54 -11.88
CA VAL A 269 -8.14 -8.51 -11.91
C VAL A 269 -7.33 -8.54 -10.60
N CYS A 270 -8.02 -8.64 -9.46
CA CYS A 270 -7.38 -8.74 -8.14
C CYS A 270 -6.45 -9.96 -8.06
N PHE A 271 -6.90 -11.13 -8.52
CA PHE A 271 -6.08 -12.33 -8.56
C PHE A 271 -4.82 -12.16 -9.42
N GLU A 272 -4.95 -11.59 -10.62
CA GLU A 272 -3.80 -11.38 -11.52
C GLU A 272 -2.75 -10.47 -10.89
N LEU A 273 -3.17 -9.42 -10.17
CA LEU A 273 -2.26 -8.54 -9.44
C LEU A 273 -1.53 -9.27 -8.30
N VAL A 274 -2.26 -10.06 -7.49
CA VAL A 274 -1.67 -10.86 -6.41
C VAL A 274 -0.68 -11.88 -6.98
N TYR A 275 -1.07 -12.61 -8.01
CA TYR A 275 -0.25 -13.63 -8.63
C TYR A 275 1.03 -13.02 -9.24
N ALA A 276 0.93 -11.87 -9.92
CA ALA A 276 2.08 -11.17 -10.46
C ALA A 276 3.09 -10.75 -9.37
N CYS A 277 2.62 -10.32 -8.19
CA CYS A 277 3.49 -10.00 -7.05
C CYS A 277 4.27 -11.23 -6.57
N ILE A 278 3.57 -12.35 -6.41
CA ILE A 278 4.14 -13.60 -5.88
C ILE A 278 5.13 -14.17 -6.89
N ASP A 279 4.72 -14.30 -8.15
CA ASP A 279 5.54 -14.97 -9.15
C ASP A 279 6.81 -14.18 -9.51
N LYS A 280 6.69 -12.86 -9.70
CA LYS A 280 7.83 -12.03 -10.10
C LYS A 280 8.78 -11.70 -8.95
N ARG A 281 8.23 -11.52 -7.74
CA ARG A 281 8.95 -10.89 -6.62
C ARG A 281 8.59 -11.50 -5.25
N ARG A 282 8.46 -12.83 -5.18
CA ARG A 282 8.21 -13.58 -3.93
C ARG A 282 9.05 -13.13 -2.73
N ASN A 283 10.32 -12.80 -2.92
CA ASN A 283 11.25 -12.42 -1.84
C ASN A 283 10.96 -11.05 -1.21
N PHE A 284 10.17 -10.21 -1.89
CA PHE A 284 9.78 -8.87 -1.43
C PHE A 284 8.54 -8.94 -0.53
N LEU A 285 7.81 -10.05 -0.54
CA LEU A 285 6.63 -10.28 0.28
C LEU A 285 7.06 -10.90 1.63
N ASN A 286 6.94 -10.14 2.71
CA ASN A 286 7.26 -10.56 4.07
C ASN A 286 5.96 -10.64 4.88
N ILE A 287 5.74 -11.75 5.58
CA ILE A 287 4.51 -11.99 6.34
C ILE A 287 4.86 -12.10 7.82
N VAL A 288 4.15 -11.33 8.64
CA VAL A 288 4.21 -11.38 10.11
C VAL A 288 2.89 -11.94 10.60
N SER A 289 2.91 -13.10 11.25
CA SER A 289 1.71 -13.70 11.81
C SER A 289 1.45 -13.16 13.21
N LEU A 290 0.38 -12.39 13.39
CA LEU A 290 -0.02 -11.87 14.70
C LEU A 290 -0.69 -12.94 15.57
N ASN A 291 -1.18 -14.03 14.96
CA ASN A 291 -1.88 -15.12 15.64
C ASN A 291 -0.96 -16.29 16.04
N SER A 292 0.36 -16.14 15.88
CA SER A 292 1.28 -17.20 16.27
C SER A 292 1.19 -17.41 17.79
N GLN A 293 0.99 -18.65 18.24
CA GLN A 293 1.00 -19.02 19.68
C GLN A 293 2.40 -18.87 20.32
N SER A 294 3.32 -18.14 19.68
CA SER A 294 4.63 -17.81 20.22
C SER A 294 4.44 -16.92 21.45
N PRO A 295 5.11 -17.22 22.58
CA PRO A 295 5.11 -16.33 23.74
C PRO A 295 5.89 -15.02 23.50
N VAL A 296 6.59 -14.90 22.35
CA VAL A 296 7.39 -13.73 21.99
C VAL A 296 6.65 -12.96 20.89
N GLU A 297 6.27 -11.72 21.18
CA GLU A 297 5.75 -10.79 20.17
C GLU A 297 6.79 -10.57 19.06
N PRO A 298 6.38 -10.54 17.79
CA PRO A 298 7.30 -10.31 16.69
C PRO A 298 7.92 -8.91 16.80
N ASP A 299 9.26 -8.84 16.78
CA ASP A 299 9.99 -7.59 16.69
C ASP A 299 9.81 -6.98 15.30
N ILE A 300 8.91 -6.01 15.18
CA ILE A 300 8.54 -5.36 13.93
C ILE A 300 9.74 -4.62 13.31
N ASP A 301 10.62 -4.07 14.14
CA ASP A 301 11.79 -3.33 13.70
C ASP A 301 12.76 -4.28 13.00
N LEU A 302 12.98 -5.46 13.60
CA LEU A 302 13.80 -6.51 13.01
C LEU A 302 13.20 -7.04 11.70
N VAL A 303 11.88 -7.20 11.64
CA VAL A 303 11.19 -7.60 10.40
C VAL A 303 11.40 -6.58 9.29
N ILE A 304 11.25 -5.28 9.60
CA ILE A 304 11.44 -4.18 8.65
C ILE A 304 12.87 -4.16 8.13
N LEU A 305 13.87 -4.27 9.02
CA LEU A 305 15.27 -4.32 8.64
C LEU A 305 15.56 -5.55 7.76
N THR A 306 15.00 -6.71 8.11
CA THR A 306 15.15 -7.94 7.34
C THR A 306 14.52 -7.81 5.95
N ALA A 307 13.34 -7.21 5.84
CA ALA A 307 12.66 -6.98 4.57
C ALA A 307 13.45 -6.04 3.66
N LEU A 308 13.99 -4.94 4.21
CA LEU A 308 14.88 -4.03 3.48
C LEU A 308 16.16 -4.72 2.99
N LEU A 309 16.77 -5.57 3.83
CA LEU A 309 17.97 -6.32 3.46
C LEU A 309 17.70 -7.34 2.35
N LYS A 310 16.54 -8.02 2.37
CA LYS A 310 16.11 -8.93 1.29
C LYS A 310 15.89 -8.16 -0.01
N GLY A 311 15.25 -7.00 0.05
CA GLY A 311 14.99 -6.15 -1.12
C GLY A 311 16.27 -5.67 -1.81
N LYS A 312 17.36 -5.44 -1.05
CA LYS A 312 18.65 -4.96 -1.59
C LYS A 312 19.44 -6.03 -2.37
N ARG A 313 19.18 -7.32 -2.14
CA ARG A 313 19.98 -8.42 -2.72
C ARG A 313 19.57 -8.78 -4.16
N TYR A 314 18.54 -8.15 -4.71
CA TYR A 314 17.95 -8.43 -6.03
C TYR A 314 17.73 -7.16 -6.84
#